data_AF-N9PMW3-F1
#
_entry.id   AF-N9PMW3-F1
#
_cell.length_a   1.000
_cell.length_b   1.000
_cell.length_c   1.000
_cell.angle_alpha   90.00
_cell.angle_beta   90.00
_cell.angle_gamma   90.00
#
_symmetry.space_group_name_H-M   'P 1'
#
loop_
_entity.id
_entity.type
_entity.pdbx_description
1 polymer ?
#
loop_
_entity_poly.entity_id
_entity_poly.type
_entity_poly.pdbx_seq_one_letter_code
_entity_poly.pdbx_strand_id
1 'polypeptide(L)'
;MQNIDLLFLLLGAVLVLAMHAGFAFLELGTVRHKNQVNALSKILTDFAISAIAYFLVGYYIAYGQHFFHDAATLSADHGYNLMRCFFLLTFAAAIPAIISGGIAERAKMRSQALATLFLVALIYPFFEGMI
;
A
#
# COMPACT_ATOMS: atom_id res chain seq x y z
N MET A 1 -20.11 -18.23 -8.54
CA MET A 1 -18.68 -18.51 -8.29
C MET A 1 -17.93 -17.20 -8.05
N GLN A 2 -18.13 -16.21 -8.91
CA GLN A 2 -17.52 -14.87 -8.80
C GLN A 2 -17.65 -14.16 -7.44
N ASN A 3 -18.78 -14.26 -6.74
CA ASN A 3 -18.93 -13.65 -5.41
C ASN A 3 -18.07 -14.31 -4.32
N ILE A 4 -17.78 -15.60 -4.46
CA ILE A 4 -16.89 -16.33 -3.54
C ILE A 4 -15.44 -15.91 -3.80
N ASP A 5 -15.07 -15.72 -5.06
CA ASP A 5 -13.75 -15.26 -5.46
C ASP A 5 -13.49 -13.83 -4.96
N LEU A 6 -14.49 -12.95 -5.05
CA LEU A 6 -14.45 -11.59 -4.49
C LEU A 6 -14.32 -11.58 -2.97
N LEU A 7 -15.06 -12.46 -2.28
CA LEU A 7 -14.95 -12.61 -0.83
C LEU A 7 -13.55 -13.09 -0.45
N PHE A 8 -13.00 -14.07 -1.18
CA PHE A 8 -11.66 -14.57 -0.96
C PHE A 8 -10.60 -13.48 -1.19
N LEU A 9 -10.73 -12.70 -2.27
CA LEU A 9 -9.84 -11.58 -2.58
C LEU A 9 -9.90 -10.49 -1.50
N LEU A 10 -11.09 -10.15 -1.01
CA LEU A 10 -11.28 -9.18 0.07
C LEU A 10 -10.67 -9.68 1.38
N LEU A 11 -10.89 -10.94 1.74
CA LEU A 11 -10.28 -11.55 2.92
C LEU A 11 -8.76 -11.54 2.81
N GLY A 12 -8.21 -11.87 1.63
CA GLY A 12 -6.79 -11.73 1.34
C GLY A 12 -6.29 -10.31 1.54
N ALA A 13 -7.02 -9.30 1.03
CA ALA A 13 -6.65 -7.89 1.17
C ALA A 13 -6.62 -7.45 2.64
N VAL A 14 -7.58 -7.90 3.45
CA VAL A 14 -7.64 -7.62 4.89
C VAL A 14 -6.47 -8.27 5.63
N LEU A 15 -6.12 -9.51 5.30
CA LEU A 15 -4.97 -10.19 5.90
C LEU A 15 -3.65 -9.50 5.56
N VAL A 16 -3.49 -9.04 4.32
CA VAL A 16 -2.30 -8.29 3.89
C VAL A 16 -2.27 -6.90 4.54
N LEU A 17 -3.41 -6.24 4.69
CA LEU A 17 -3.49 -4.99 5.45
C LEU A 17 -3.11 -5.19 6.92
N ALA A 18 -3.48 -6.31 7.54
CA ALA A 18 -3.08 -6.64 8.90
C ALA A 18 -1.55 -6.77 9.06
N MET A 19 -0.83 -7.08 7.97
CA MET A 19 0.64 -7.09 7.96
C MET A 19 1.23 -5.71 8.25
N HIS A 20 0.57 -4.60 7.87
CA HIS A 20 1.04 -3.25 8.22
C HIS A 20 1.05 -2.99 9.72
N ALA A 21 0.04 -3.48 10.43
CA ALA A 21 0.04 -3.46 11.90
C ALA A 21 1.17 -4.33 12.45
N GLY A 22 1.43 -5.48 11.82
CA GLY A 22 2.57 -6.34 12.14
C GLY A 22 3.92 -5.62 11.99
N PHE A 23 4.15 -4.92 10.87
CA PHE A 23 5.36 -4.12 10.66
C PHE A 23 5.46 -2.97 11.67
N ALA A 24 4.34 -2.34 12.01
CA ALA A 24 4.32 -1.32 13.06
C ALA A 24 4.82 -1.87 14.39
N PHE A 25 4.31 -3.01 14.85
CA PHE A 25 4.74 -3.58 16.12
C PHE A 25 6.17 -4.12 16.07
N LEU A 26 6.61 -4.66 14.94
CA LEU A 26 7.99 -5.11 14.76
C LEU A 26 8.98 -3.93 14.81
N GLU A 27 8.71 -2.84 14.08
CA GLU A 27 9.59 -1.66 14.09
C GLU A 27 9.59 -1.01 15.48
N LEU A 28 8.42 -0.85 16.11
CA LEU A 28 8.31 -0.26 17.45
C LEU A 28 9.01 -1.08 18.55
N GLY A 29 9.02 -2.40 18.40
CA GLY A 29 9.70 -3.31 19.32
C GLY A 29 11.21 -3.31 19.20
N THR A 30 11.76 -2.85 18.07
CA THR A 30 13.21 -2.84 17.79
C THR A 30 13.88 -1.49 18.02
N VAL A 31 13.11 -0.40 18.07
CA VAL A 31 13.62 0.95 18.31
C VAL A 31 13.60 1.34 19.79
N ARG A 32 14.41 2.35 20.16
CA ARG A 32 14.44 2.88 21.52
C ARG A 32 13.13 3.62 21.85
N HIS A 33 12.71 3.60 23.12
CA HIS A 33 11.49 4.26 23.60
C HIS A 33 11.33 5.72 23.11
N LYS A 34 12.42 6.50 23.12
CA LYS A 34 12.42 7.90 22.65
C LYS A 34 12.04 8.07 21.17
N ASN A 35 12.19 7.02 20.35
CA ASN A 35 11.98 7.03 18.91
C ASN A 35 10.72 6.27 18.47
N GLN A 36 9.99 5.61 19.38
CA GLN A 36 8.81 4.81 19.06
C GLN A 36 7.72 5.64 18.37
N VAL A 37 7.37 6.80 18.90
CA VAL A 37 6.36 7.68 18.28
C VAL A 37 6.75 8.08 16.86
N ASN A 38 8.03 8.37 16.63
CA ASN A 38 8.53 8.72 15.30
C ASN A 38 8.49 7.52 14.34
N ALA A 39 8.81 6.31 14.80
CA ALA A 39 8.69 5.09 13.99
C ALA A 39 7.22 4.78 13.62
N LEU A 40 6.29 4.87 14.58
CA LEU A 40 4.86 4.65 14.31
C LEU A 40 4.32 5.68 13.30
N SER A 41 4.68 6.95 13.49
CA SER A 41 4.25 8.02 12.60
C SER A 41 4.75 7.81 11.16
N LYS A 42 5.95 7.24 10.98
CA LYS A 42 6.49 6.92 9.64
C LYS A 42 5.67 5.86 8.95
N ILE A 43 5.39 4.75 9.62
CA ILE A 43 4.64 3.64 9.04
C ILE A 43 3.22 4.07 8.64
N LEU A 44 2.55 4.86 9.49
CA LEU A 44 1.23 5.41 9.17
C LEU A 44 1.28 6.38 7.98
N THR A 45 2.30 7.24 7.92
CA THR A 45 2.50 8.17 6.81
C THR A 45 2.80 7.42 5.51
N ASP A 46 3.64 6.40 5.57
CA ASP A 46 4.01 5.58 4.42
C ASP A 46 2.78 4.83 3.89
N PHE A 47 1.94 4.26 4.75
CA PHE A 47 0.69 3.63 4.32
C PHE A 47 -0.26 4.65 3.66
N ALA A 48 -0.46 5.82 4.26
CA ALA A 48 -1.35 6.84 3.71
C ALA A 48 -0.87 7.36 2.34
N ILE A 49 0.43 7.63 2.20
CA ILE A 49 1.02 8.07 0.93
C ILE A 49 0.93 6.94 -0.11
N SER A 50 1.24 5.71 0.28
CA SER A 50 1.15 4.55 -0.62
C SER A 50 -0.26 4.35 -1.13
N ALA A 51 -1.27 4.49 -0.27
CA ALA A 51 -2.66 4.34 -0.65
C ALA A 51 -3.08 5.37 -1.71
N ILE A 52 -2.74 6.64 -1.50
CA ILE A 52 -3.07 7.72 -2.44
C ILE A 52 -2.28 7.56 -3.74
N ALA A 53 -0.98 7.30 -3.65
CA ALA A 53 -0.07 7.18 -4.79
C ALA A 53 -0.44 6.00 -5.70
N TYR A 54 -0.71 4.83 -5.11
CA TYR A 54 -1.06 3.64 -5.85
C TYR A 54 -2.45 3.77 -6.48
N PHE A 55 -3.43 4.30 -5.74
CA PHE A 55 -4.79 4.46 -6.25
C PHE A 55 -4.87 5.43 -7.44
N LEU A 56 -4.16 6.56 -7.37
CA LEU A 56 -4.23 7.60 -8.39
C LEU A 56 -3.34 7.34 -9.60
N VAL A 57 -2.14 6.81 -9.38
CA VAL A 57 -1.09 6.73 -10.42
C VAL A 57 -0.61 5.29 -10.61
N GLY A 58 -0.35 4.57 -9.52
CA GLY A 58 0.27 3.25 -9.60
C GLY A 58 -0.57 2.22 -10.35
N TYR A 59 -1.85 2.08 -10.00
CA TYR A 59 -2.75 1.13 -10.65
C TYR A 59 -2.93 1.41 -12.14
N TYR A 60 -2.91 2.69 -12.53
CA TYR A 60 -2.93 3.10 -13.93
C TYR A 60 -1.66 2.68 -14.68
N ILE A 61 -0.49 2.78 -14.05
CA ILE A 61 0.78 2.34 -14.66
C ILE A 61 0.82 0.81 -14.80
N ALA A 62 0.38 0.06 -13.79
CA ALA A 62 0.44 -1.40 -13.81
C ALA A 62 -0.59 -2.04 -14.77
N TYR A 63 -1.83 -1.55 -14.79
CA TYR A 63 -2.94 -2.20 -15.51
C TYR A 63 -3.62 -1.32 -16.57
N GLY A 64 -3.21 -0.07 -16.73
CA GLY A 64 -3.83 0.88 -17.67
C GLY A 64 -5.24 1.34 -17.28
N GLN A 65 -5.70 1.01 -16.07
CA GLN A 65 -7.05 1.31 -15.58
C GLN A 65 -7.03 2.51 -14.62
N HIS A 66 -8.05 3.34 -14.68
CA HIS A 66 -8.24 4.48 -13.77
C HIS A 66 -9.67 4.48 -13.21
N PHE A 67 -9.85 5.16 -12.07
CA PHE A 67 -11.13 5.14 -11.33
C PHE A 67 -11.95 6.42 -11.50
N PHE A 68 -11.59 7.29 -12.44
CA PHE A 68 -12.33 8.52 -12.75
C PHE A 68 -13.45 8.26 -13.76
N HIS A 69 -14.37 7.37 -13.39
CA HIS A 69 -15.53 7.02 -14.21
C HIS A 69 -16.83 7.05 -13.38
N ASP A 70 -17.98 6.99 -14.05
CA ASP A 70 -19.29 6.99 -13.42
C ASP A 70 -19.49 5.77 -12.50
N ALA A 71 -20.29 5.94 -11.44
CA ALA A 71 -20.52 4.89 -10.45
C ALA A 71 -21.04 3.56 -11.05
N ALA A 72 -21.81 3.62 -12.16
CA ALA A 72 -22.30 2.44 -12.87
C ALA A 72 -21.18 1.63 -13.55
N THR A 73 -20.13 2.30 -14.02
CA THR A 73 -18.96 1.65 -14.62
C THR A 73 -18.01 1.10 -13.56
N LEU A 74 -17.94 1.76 -12.40
CA LEU A 74 -17.10 1.34 -11.28
C LEU A 74 -17.69 0.12 -10.54
N SER A 75 -19.02 0.04 -10.46
CA SER A 75 -19.74 -1.08 -9.86
C SER A 75 -20.00 -2.24 -10.83
N ALA A 76 -19.63 -2.06 -12.11
CA ALA A 76 -19.65 -3.14 -13.08
C ALA A 76 -18.83 -4.32 -12.55
N ASP A 77 -19.31 -5.53 -12.83
CA ASP A 77 -18.71 -6.77 -12.34
C ASP A 77 -18.52 -6.81 -10.80
N HIS A 78 -19.49 -6.25 -10.07
CA HIS A 78 -19.48 -6.13 -8.60
C HIS A 78 -18.27 -5.35 -8.05
N GLY A 79 -17.64 -4.49 -8.87
CA GLY A 79 -16.48 -3.71 -8.47
C GLY A 79 -15.18 -4.53 -8.37
N TYR A 80 -15.06 -5.62 -9.13
CA TYR A 80 -13.86 -6.47 -9.13
C TYR A 80 -12.56 -5.67 -9.30
N ASN A 81 -12.51 -4.71 -10.22
CA ASN A 81 -11.32 -3.88 -10.43
C ASN A 81 -10.95 -3.02 -9.22
N LEU A 82 -11.95 -2.52 -8.49
CA LEU A 82 -11.72 -1.72 -7.28
C LEU A 82 -11.21 -2.62 -6.14
N MET A 83 -11.80 -3.81 -6.00
CA MET A 83 -11.35 -4.82 -5.04
C MET A 83 -9.92 -5.27 -5.33
N ARG A 84 -9.60 -5.53 -6.60
CA ARG A 84 -8.27 -5.89 -7.07
C ARG A 84 -7.26 -4.77 -6.78
N CYS A 85 -7.62 -3.52 -7.06
CA CYS A 85 -6.76 -2.38 -6.71
C CYS A 85 -6.53 -2.29 -5.21
N PHE A 86 -7.56 -2.50 -4.37
CA PHE A 86 -7.39 -2.49 -2.92
C PHE A 86 -6.45 -3.61 -2.46
N PHE A 87 -6.59 -4.82 -3.00
CA PHE A 87 -5.70 -5.94 -2.71
C PHE A 87 -4.24 -5.61 -3.11
N LEU A 88 -4.00 -5.09 -4.30
CA LEU A 88 -2.64 -4.82 -4.78
C LEU A 88 -2.01 -3.59 -4.12
N LEU A 89 -2.83 -2.61 -3.76
CA LEU A 89 -2.42 -1.45 -2.95
C LEU A 89 -1.82 -1.90 -1.61
N THR A 90 -2.42 -2.89 -0.94
CA THR A 90 -1.89 -3.37 0.34
C THR A 90 -0.54 -4.08 0.14
N PHE A 91 -0.31 -4.77 -0.98
CA PHE A 91 1.04 -5.27 -1.33
C PHE A 91 2.03 -4.13 -1.62
N ALA A 92 1.63 -3.15 -2.42
CA ALA A 92 2.48 -2.01 -2.76
C ALA A 92 2.92 -1.25 -1.50
N ALA A 93 1.97 -1.02 -0.57
CA ALA A 93 2.21 -0.32 0.68
C ALA A 93 3.07 -1.12 1.68
N ALA A 94 3.24 -2.43 1.50
CA ALA A 94 4.09 -3.25 2.37
C ALA A 94 5.58 -2.95 2.14
N ILE A 95 5.96 -2.55 0.93
CA ILE A 95 7.36 -2.38 0.54
C ILE A 95 8.02 -1.22 1.29
N PRO A 96 7.43 0.00 1.34
CA PRO A 96 7.98 1.09 2.15
C PRO A 96 8.06 0.73 3.64
N ALA A 97 7.11 -0.03 4.18
CA ALA A 97 7.13 -0.45 5.58
C ALA A 97 8.31 -1.39 5.88
N ILE A 98 8.63 -2.33 4.97
CA ILE A 98 9.82 -3.19 5.08
C ILE A 98 11.11 -2.35 5.02
N ILE A 99 11.16 -1.39 4.09
CA ILE A 99 12.32 -0.49 3.95
C ILE A 99 12.51 0.36 5.22
N SER A 100 11.42 0.90 5.78
CA SER A 100 11.41 1.70 7.02
C SER A 100 12.11 0.97 8.17
N GLY A 101 11.78 -0.31 8.37
CA GLY A 101 12.41 -1.15 9.38
C GLY A 101 13.93 -1.27 9.22
N GLY A 102 14.44 -1.31 7.99
CA GLY A 102 15.88 -1.37 7.70
C GLY A 102 16.63 -0.05 7.97
N ILE A 103 15.94 1.09 7.96
CA ILE A 103 16.51 2.43 8.17
C ILE A 103 16.02 3.10 9.47
N ALA A 104 15.52 2.27 10.40
CA ALA A 104 14.96 2.71 11.67
C ALA A 104 15.93 3.61 12.44
N GLU A 105 15.39 4.61 13.15
CA GLU A 105 16.11 5.64 13.93
C GLU A 105 17.04 6.60 13.14
N ARG A 106 17.36 6.34 11.87
CA ARG A 106 18.37 7.10 11.11
C ARG A 106 17.80 7.92 9.94
N ALA A 107 16.59 7.59 9.48
CA ALA A 107 15.95 8.29 8.37
C ALA A 107 15.10 9.49 8.81
N LYS A 108 15.08 10.55 7.99
CA LYS A 108 14.17 11.71 8.16
C LYS A 108 12.80 11.39 7.56
N MET A 109 11.73 11.71 8.29
CA MET A 109 10.32 11.48 7.88
C MET A 109 10.02 11.96 6.45
N ARG A 110 10.35 13.23 6.14
CA ARG A 110 10.06 13.82 4.82
C ARG A 110 10.79 13.13 3.67
N SER A 111 12.03 12.71 3.91
CA SER A 111 12.82 12.00 2.89
C SER A 111 12.26 10.61 2.63
N GLN A 112 11.81 9.92 3.68
CA GLN A 112 11.18 8.61 3.60
C GLN A 112 9.83 8.71 2.88
N ALA A 113 8.97 9.66 3.28
CA ALA A 113 7.69 9.93 2.63
C ALA A 113 7.82 10.21 1.12
N LEU A 114 8.82 11.00 0.71
CA LEU A 114 9.09 11.28 -0.69
C LEU A 114 9.60 10.04 -1.44
N ALA A 115 10.46 9.24 -0.82
CA ALA A 115 10.93 7.98 -1.39
C ALA A 115 9.76 6.99 -1.56
N THR A 116 8.88 6.87 -0.56
CA THR A 116 7.64 6.08 -0.61
C THR A 116 6.75 6.50 -1.76
N LEU A 117 6.56 7.82 -1.95
CA LEU A 117 5.77 8.35 -3.06
C LEU A 117 6.31 7.88 -4.42
N PHE A 118 7.60 8.06 -4.70
CA PHE A 118 8.19 7.65 -5.98
C PHE A 118 8.21 6.14 -6.16
N LEU A 119 8.50 5.40 -5.09
CA LEU A 119 8.58 3.95 -5.13
C LEU A 119 7.22 3.33 -5.43
N VAL A 120 6.16 3.79 -4.76
CA VAL A 120 4.81 3.23 -4.91
C VAL A 120 4.07 3.80 -6.11
N ALA A 121 4.33 5.06 -6.50
CA ALA A 121 3.68 5.64 -7.68
C ALA A 121 4.28 5.12 -8.99
N LEU A 122 5.61 4.92 -9.06
CA LEU A 122 6.29 4.68 -10.35
C LEU A 122 7.02 3.34 -10.38
N ILE A 123 7.93 3.09 -9.43
CA ILE A 123 8.87 1.96 -9.53
C ILE A 123 8.13 0.63 -9.37
N TYR A 124 7.39 0.46 -8.28
CA TYR A 124 6.69 -0.78 -8.00
C TYR A 124 5.64 -1.13 -9.06
N PRO A 125 4.72 -0.22 -9.45
CA PRO A 125 3.72 -0.54 -10.46
C PRO A 125 4.30 -0.80 -11.85
N PHE A 126 5.44 -0.21 -12.18
CA PHE A 126 6.14 -0.53 -13.43
C PHE A 126 6.59 -1.99 -13.47
N PHE A 127 7.20 -2.50 -12.41
CA PHE A 127 7.57 -3.92 -12.33
C PHE A 127 6.34 -4.83 -12.23
N GLU A 128 5.31 -4.39 -11.51
CA GLU A 128 4.06 -5.13 -11.41
C GLU A 128 3.42 -5.34 -12.79
N GLY A 129 3.36 -4.31 -13.64
CA GLY A 129 2.80 -4.40 -14.99
C GLY A 129 3.64 -5.19 -16.00
N MET A 130 4.89 -5.53 -15.67
CA MET A 130 5.75 -6.37 -16.51
C MET A 130 5.55 -7.87 -16.29
N ILE A 131 4.93 -8.26 -15.18
CA ILE A 131 4.71 -9.66 -14.77
C ILE A 131 3.31 -10.09 -15.18
#